data_AF-A0A0X3BM93-F1
#
_entry.id   AF-A0A0X3BM93-F1
#
_cell.length_a   1.000
_cell.length_b   1.000
_cell.length_c   1.000
_cell.angle_alpha   90.00
_cell.angle_beta   90.00
_cell.angle_gamma   90.00
#
_symmetry.space_group_name_H-M   'P 1'
#
loop_
_entity.id
_entity.type
_entity.pdbx_description
1 polymer ?
#
loop_
_entity_poly.entity_id
_entity_poly.type
_entity_poly.pdbx_seq_one_letter_code
_entity_poly.pdbx_strand_id
1 'polypeptide(L)' 'MNTMLRINRDKCGYCGTCVAVCPEDALELIDAYLSLERECIACGICARACPLGALEVVHEE' A
#
# COMPACT_ATOMS: atom_id res chain seq x y z
N MET A 1 4.26 1.48 19.70
CA MET A 1 4.12 2.37 18.51
C MET A 1 4.81 1.78 17.29
N ASN A 2 4.29 0.68 16.77
CA ASN A 2 4.69 0.19 15.46
C ASN A 2 3.75 0.79 14.41
N THR A 3 4.30 1.28 13.30
CA THR A 3 3.52 1.90 12.22
C THR A 3 3.63 1.02 10.99
N MET A 4 2.51 0.56 10.46
CA MET A 4 2.49 -0.36 9.32
C MET A 4 1.48 0.07 8.25
N LEU A 5 1.69 -0.42 7.03
CA LEU A 5 0.75 -0.25 5.93
C LEU A 5 -0.21 -1.44 5.88
N ARG A 6 -1.51 -1.18 6.01
CA ARG A 6 -2.59 -2.16 5.85
C ARG A 6 -3.18 -2.09 4.45
N ILE A 7 -3.39 -3.24 3.82
CA ILE A 7 -4.03 -3.37 2.50
C ILE A 7 -5.37 -4.09 2.65
N ASN A 8 -6.46 -3.42 2.31
CA ASN A 8 -7.79 -4.02 2.19
C ASN A 8 -7.96 -4.62 0.78
N ARG A 9 -7.83 -5.95 0.68
CA ARG A 9 -7.90 -6.67 -0.60
C ARG A 9 -9.31 -6.67 -1.20
N ASP A 10 -10.36 -6.62 -0.39
CA ASP A 10 -11.74 -6.58 -0.87
C ASP A 10 -12.09 -5.26 -1.58
N LYS A 11 -11.36 -4.18 -1.24
CA LYS A 11 -11.47 -2.87 -1.91
C LYS A 11 -10.45 -2.67 -3.03
N CYS A 12 -9.41 -3.48 -3.09
CA CYS A 12 -8.32 -3.27 -4.04
C CYS A 12 -8.76 -3.68 -5.45
N GLY A 13 -8.76 -2.73 -6.38
CA GLY A 13 -9.04 -2.96 -7.80
C GLY A 13 -7.80 -3.31 -8.63
N TYR A 14 -6.65 -3.57 -7.99
CA TYR A 14 -5.41 -4.00 -8.65
C TYR A 14 -4.94 -3.07 -9.80
N CYS A 15 -5.14 -1.77 -9.68
CA CYS A 15 -4.79 -0.80 -10.73
C CYS A 15 -3.31 -0.42 -10.78
N GLY A 16 -2.52 -0.78 -9.76
CA GLY A 16 -1.08 -0.49 -9.71
C GLY A 16 -0.70 0.96 -9.35
N THR A 17 -1.65 1.88 -9.12
CA THR A 17 -1.34 3.27 -8.77
C THR A 17 -0.42 3.38 -7.55
N CYS A 18 -0.65 2.56 -6.53
CA CYS A 18 0.16 2.54 -5.30
C CYS A 18 1.61 2.10 -5.54
N VAL A 19 1.85 1.19 -6.48
CA VAL A 19 3.18 0.74 -6.91
C VAL A 19 3.92 1.91 -7.57
N ALA A 20 3.27 2.57 -8.53
CA ALA A 20 3.88 3.65 -9.30
C ALA A 20 4.28 4.90 -8.48
N VAL A 21 3.65 5.13 -7.32
CA VAL A 21 3.92 6.29 -6.47
C VAL A 21 4.75 5.96 -5.23
N CYS A 22 5.11 4.69 -5.01
CA CYS A 22 5.87 4.31 -3.83
C CYS A 22 7.32 4.77 -3.98
N PRO A 23 7.83 5.68 -3.12
CA PRO A 23 9.21 6.17 -3.26
C PRO A 23 10.27 5.12 -2.91
N GLU A 24 9.90 4.09 -2.16
CA GLU A 24 10.79 3.01 -1.73
C GLU A 24 10.66 1.74 -2.60
N ASP A 25 9.83 1.78 -3.64
CA ASP A 25 9.48 0.60 -4.46
C ASP A 25 9.03 -0.60 -3.59
N ALA A 26 8.37 -0.32 -2.46
CA ALA A 26 8.03 -1.33 -1.46
C ALA A 26 6.85 -2.23 -1.86
N LEU A 27 6.04 -1.79 -2.83
CA LEU A 27 4.85 -2.49 -3.28
C LEU A 27 5.10 -3.15 -4.63
N GLU A 28 4.65 -4.39 -4.79
CA GLU A 28 4.65 -5.09 -6.09
C GLU A 28 3.22 -5.55 -6.42
N LEU A 29 2.86 -5.47 -7.69
CA LEU A 29 1.58 -5.97 -8.21
C LEU A 29 1.85 -7.05 -9.25
N ILE A 30 1.44 -8.27 -8.92
CA ILE A 30 1.51 -9.44 -9.81
C ILE A 30 0.07 -9.88 -10.08
N ASP A 31 -0.39 -9.73 -11.32
CA ASP A 31 -1.79 -9.94 -11.73
C ASP A 31 -2.79 -9.23 -10.80
N ALA A 32 -3.61 -9.99 -10.06
CA ALA A 32 -4.58 -9.50 -9.09
C ALA A 32 -4.09 -9.70 -7.64
N TYR A 33 -2.78 -9.52 -7.42
CA TYR A 33 -2.18 -9.65 -6.10
C TYR A 33 -1.19 -8.52 -5.82
N LEU A 34 -1.56 -7.63 -4.91
CA LEU A 34 -0.69 -6.58 -4.37
C LEU A 34 0.03 -7.09 -3.12
N SER A 35 1.35 -6.91 -3.04
CA SER A 35 2.18 -7.31 -1.91
C SER A 35 3.23 -6.27 -1.53
N LEU A 36 3.79 -6.45 -0.33
CA LEU A 36 4.91 -5.68 0.20
C LEU A 36 6.17 -6.54 0.06
N GLU A 37 7.05 -6.16 -0.86
CA GLU A 37 8.24 -6.94 -1.21
C GLU A 37 9.54 -6.27 -0.73
N ARG A 38 9.46 -5.00 -0.32
CA ARG A 38 10.58 -4.26 0.28
C ARG A 38 10.16 -3.50 1.53
N GLU A 39 11.15 -2.93 2.20
CA GLU A 39 10.96 -2.14 3.42
C GLU A 39 10.01 -0.96 3.16
N CYS A 40 8.91 -0.92 3.91
CA CYS A 40 7.95 0.16 3.85
C CYS A 40 8.12 1.09 5.03
N ILE A 41 8.47 2.34 4.75
CA ILE A 41 8.61 3.39 5.77
C ILE A 41 7.26 3.99 6.23
N ALA A 42 6.14 3.39 5.83
CA ALA A 42 4.78 3.84 6.16
C ALA A 42 4.49 5.34 5.90
N CYS A 43 5.03 5.91 4.81
CA CYS A 43 4.88 7.34 4.49
C CYS A 43 3.47 7.79 4.05
N GLY A 44 2.58 6.84 3.74
CA GLY A 44 1.17 7.11 3.41
C GLY A 44 0.91 7.74 2.02
N ILE A 45 1.90 7.83 1.13
CA ILE A 45 1.69 8.33 -0.25
C ILE A 45 0.75 7.40 -1.02
N CYS A 46 0.97 6.09 -0.95
CA CYS A 46 0.12 5.08 -1.59
C CYS A 46 -1.33 5.11 -1.08
N ALA A 47 -1.54 5.34 0.23
CA ALA A 47 -2.87 5.48 0.83
C ALA A 47 -3.62 6.69 0.26
N ARG A 48 -2.95 7.84 0.14
CA ARG A 48 -3.55 9.06 -0.45
C ARG A 48 -3.80 8.93 -1.95
N ALA A 49 -2.93 8.21 -2.67
CA ALA A 49 -3.06 8.04 -4.11
C ALA A 49 -4.11 6.98 -4.50
N CYS A 50 -4.50 6.08 -3.59
CA CYS A 50 -5.43 5.01 -3.90
C CYS A 50 -6.85 5.57 -4.11
N PRO A 51 -7.41 5.49 -5.34
CA PRO A 51 -8.75 6.04 -5.61
C PRO A 51 -9.87 5.26 -4.93
N LEU A 52 -9.61 4.01 -4.54
CA LEU A 52 -10.58 3.12 -3.88
C LEU A 52 -10.46 3.14 -2.35
N GLY A 53 -9.48 3.87 -1.79
CA GLY A 53 -9.23 3.88 -0.35
C GLY A 53 -8.90 2.49 0.21
N ALA A 54 -8.15 1.69 -0.56
CA ALA A 54 -7.81 0.32 -0.21
C ALA A 54 -6.56 0.20 0.69
N LEU A 55 -5.79 1.28 0.86
CA LEU A 55 -4.58 1.29 1.69
C LEU A 55 -4.69 2.30 2.84
N GLU A 56 -4.15 1.93 4.00
CA GLU A 56 -4.19 2.75 5.22
C GLU A 56 -2.88 2.58 6.00
N VAL A 57 -2.36 3.67 6.57
CA VAL A 57 -1.25 3.61 7.54
C VAL A 57 -1.87 3.55 8.93
N VAL A 58 -1.56 2.49 9.67
CA VAL A 58 -2.11 2.24 11.02
C VAL A 58 -0.99 2.28 12.06
N HIS A 59 -1.34 2.72 13.27
CA HIS A 59 -0.44 2.75 14.42
C HIS A 59 -0.98 1.78 15.47
N GLU A 60 -0.15 0.82 15.89
CA GLU A 60 -0.47 -0.11 16.97
C GLU A 60 0.35 0.25 18.23
N GLU A 61 -0.30 0.13 19.39
CA GLU A 61 0.28 0.38 20.71
C GLU A 61 1.27 -0.72 21.11
#